data_AF-A0A7X7F854-F1
#
_entry.id   AF-A0A7X7F854-F1
#
_cell.length_a   1.000
_cell.length_b   1.000
_cell.length_c   1.000
_cell.angle_alpha   90.00
_cell.angle_beta   90.00
_cell.angle_gamma   90.00
#
_symmetry.space_group_name_H-M   'P 1'
#
loop_
_entity.id
_entity.type
_entity.pdbx_description
1 polymer ?
#
loop_
_entity_poly.entity_id
_entity_poly.type
_entity_poly.pdbx_seq_one_letter_code
_entity_poly.pdbx_strand_id
1 'polypeptide(L)'
;AHGLVRDAFDKRQKVLRFALVFSNAGYMAFPLQQELLGDVGVFYGAAVVAVFNLVLWSYGLVLMSGETRHVSARKLLLNPGVTSVALGVAFFLASFKLPPLALEPMRAVANLNTPLPMLIIGYYLADAKLGRVLTDAKVYGVMALRLVVVPLLLLGGLLLAGVRDQTTVVACLIAASAPAAAATTMFSAKFNQDTILSVGIVSYSTLLSLATMPLVVGLARYLTA
;
A
#
# COMPACT_ATOMS: atom_id res chain seq x y z
N ALA A 1 -1.46 0.87 14.72
CA ALA A 1 -1.38 -0.61 14.54
C ALA A 1 -1.06 -1.35 15.83
N HIS A 2 0.05 -1.09 16.52
CA HIS A 2 0.47 -1.83 17.73
C HIS A 2 -0.54 -1.81 18.89
N GLY A 3 -1.26 -0.70 19.09
CA GLY A 3 -2.31 -0.61 20.11
C GLY A 3 -3.66 -1.23 19.71
N LEU A 4 -3.99 -1.21 18.41
CA LEU A 4 -5.32 -1.61 17.90
C LEU A 4 -5.41 -3.09 17.52
N VAL A 5 -4.29 -3.67 17.09
CA VAL A 5 -4.24 -5.06 16.61
C VAL A 5 -3.35 -5.87 17.53
N ARG A 6 -3.97 -6.77 18.29
CA ARG A 6 -3.31 -7.74 19.16
C ARG A 6 -3.79 -9.14 18.84
N ASP A 7 -2.85 -10.06 18.63
CA ASP A 7 -3.14 -11.46 18.41
C ASP A 7 -2.30 -12.34 19.32
N ALA A 8 -2.86 -13.48 19.72
CA ALA A 8 -2.17 -14.44 20.56
C ALA A 8 -0.96 -15.05 19.82
N PHE A 9 -1.02 -15.12 18.48
CA PHE A 9 0.03 -15.66 17.65
C PHE A 9 0.84 -14.53 16.98
N ASP A 10 2.14 -14.48 17.25
CA ASP A 10 3.03 -13.42 16.75
C ASP A 10 3.03 -13.31 15.22
N LYS A 11 3.09 -14.45 14.51
CA LYS A 11 3.08 -14.47 13.04
C LYS A 11 1.82 -13.85 12.45
N ARG A 12 0.66 -14.12 13.05
CA ARG A 12 -0.63 -13.53 12.65
C ARG A 12 -0.68 -12.05 12.97
N GLN A 13 -0.23 -11.69 14.17
CA GLN A 13 -0.19 -10.31 14.63
C GLN A 13 0.62 -9.42 13.68
N LYS A 14 1.79 -9.87 13.22
CA LYS A 14 2.63 -9.15 12.25
C LYS A 14 1.90 -8.93 10.93
N VAL A 15 1.29 -9.98 10.37
CA VAL A 15 0.51 -9.90 9.12
C VAL A 15 -0.68 -8.94 9.25
N LEU A 16 -1.49 -9.07 10.31
CA LEU A 16 -2.64 -8.19 10.55
C LEU A 16 -2.23 -6.72 10.69
N ARG A 17 -1.15 -6.44 11.43
CA ARG A 17 -0.63 -5.07 11.59
C ARG A 17 -0.09 -4.51 10.28
N PHE A 18 0.59 -5.34 9.49
CA PHE A 18 1.14 -4.93 8.21
C PHE A 18 0.02 -4.60 7.22
N ALA A 19 -0.98 -5.49 7.10
CA ALA A 19 -2.14 -5.28 6.24
C ALA A 19 -2.94 -4.02 6.62
N LEU A 20 -3.01 -3.67 7.91
CA LEU A 20 -3.64 -2.44 8.37
C LEU A 20 -2.87 -1.18 7.92
N VAL A 21 -1.54 -1.21 7.93
CA VAL A 21 -0.69 -0.02 7.70
C VAL A 21 -0.46 0.23 6.21
N PHE A 22 -0.28 -0.81 5.42
CA PHE A 22 0.12 -0.69 4.02
C PHE A 22 -1.07 -0.96 3.08
N SER A 23 -1.49 0.05 2.30
CA SER A 23 -2.44 -0.16 1.19
C SER A 23 -1.74 -0.53 -0.10
N ASN A 24 -2.54 -1.12 -0.99
CA ASN A 24 -2.22 -1.32 -2.38
C ASN A 24 -2.29 -0.02 -3.20
N ALA A 25 -1.78 1.09 -2.66
CA ALA A 25 -1.81 2.40 -3.31
C ALA A 25 -1.03 2.37 -4.64
N GLY A 26 0.12 1.72 -4.69
CA GLY A 26 0.95 1.69 -5.88
C GLY A 26 0.35 0.94 -7.08
N TYR A 27 -0.46 -0.11 -6.86
CA TYR A 27 -0.99 -0.89 -7.98
C TYR A 27 -2.44 -0.54 -8.32
N MET A 28 -3.26 -0.22 -7.31
CA MET A 28 -4.69 0.03 -7.50
C MET A 28 -5.05 1.51 -7.59
N ALA A 29 -4.30 2.40 -6.93
CA ALA A 29 -4.64 3.83 -6.91
C ALA A 29 -4.24 4.54 -8.21
N PHE A 30 -3.10 4.20 -8.81
CA PHE A 30 -2.61 4.89 -10.01
C PHE A 30 -3.56 4.83 -11.22
N PRO A 31 -4.08 3.66 -11.63
CA PRO A 31 -5.03 3.61 -12.74
C PRO A 31 -6.27 4.46 -12.47
N LEU A 32 -6.78 4.44 -11.23
CA LEU A 32 -7.96 5.20 -10.85
C LEU A 32 -7.68 6.72 -10.77
N GLN A 33 -6.50 7.11 -10.30
CA GLN A 33 -6.07 8.51 -10.28
C GLN A 33 -5.88 9.07 -11.69
N GLN A 34 -5.26 8.29 -12.59
CA GLN A 34 -5.12 8.69 -13.99
C GLN A 34 -6.49 8.89 -14.63
N GLU A 35 -7.44 7.97 -14.40
CA GLU A 35 -8.77 8.04 -14.99
C GLU A 35 -9.60 9.22 -14.44
N LEU A 36 -9.57 9.47 -13.13
CA LEU A 36 -10.42 10.47 -12.50
C LEU A 36 -9.83 11.89 -12.49
N LEU A 37 -8.51 12.01 -12.45
CA LEU A 37 -7.80 13.27 -12.17
C LEU A 37 -6.68 13.56 -13.19
N GLY A 38 -6.43 12.67 -14.14
CA GLY A 38 -5.35 12.79 -15.12
C GLY A 38 -3.95 12.79 -14.49
N ASP A 39 -3.00 13.41 -15.19
CA ASP A 39 -1.58 13.40 -14.84
C ASP A 39 -1.30 14.05 -13.48
N VAL A 40 -2.11 15.05 -13.10
CA VAL A 40 -1.99 15.72 -11.78
C VAL A 40 -2.36 14.76 -10.65
N GLY A 41 -3.37 13.91 -10.84
CA GLY A 41 -3.71 12.86 -9.88
C GLY A 41 -2.59 11.86 -9.69
N VAL A 42 -1.95 11.44 -10.79
CA VAL A 42 -0.81 10.53 -10.74
C VAL A 42 0.40 11.18 -10.10
N PHE A 43 0.62 12.49 -10.30
CA PHE A 43 1.66 13.24 -9.61
C PHE A 43 1.49 13.18 -8.09
N TYR A 44 0.29 13.47 -7.57
CA TYR A 44 0.00 13.33 -6.14
C TYR A 44 0.11 11.88 -5.66
N GLY A 45 -0.38 10.93 -6.45
CA GLY A 45 -0.23 9.50 -6.16
C GLY A 45 1.23 9.08 -6.03
N ALA A 46 2.11 9.59 -6.90
CA ALA A 46 3.52 9.25 -6.92
C ALA A 46 4.22 9.74 -5.65
N ALA A 47 3.85 10.92 -5.15
CA ALA A 47 4.32 11.42 -3.86
C ALA A 47 3.88 10.50 -2.70
N VAL A 48 2.62 10.06 -2.68
CA VAL A 48 2.11 9.12 -1.67
C VAL A 48 2.86 7.78 -1.74
N VAL A 49 3.09 7.27 -2.95
CA VAL A 49 3.80 6.00 -3.17
C VAL A 49 5.29 6.11 -2.83
N ALA A 50 5.91 7.26 -3.02
CA ALA A 50 7.27 7.51 -2.57
C ALA A 50 7.38 7.38 -1.05
N VAL A 51 6.51 8.07 -0.31
CA VAL A 51 6.45 7.97 1.16
C VAL A 51 6.12 6.54 1.59
N PHE A 52 5.15 5.90 0.94
CA PHE A 52 4.81 4.50 1.18
C PHE A 52 6.03 3.58 1.08
N ASN A 53 6.85 3.72 0.03
CA ASN A 53 8.05 2.90 -0.16
C ASN A 53 9.08 3.15 0.94
N LEU A 54 9.29 4.41 1.36
CA LEU A 54 10.18 4.72 2.47
C LEU A 54 9.72 4.02 3.76
N VAL A 55 8.43 4.06 4.06
CA VAL A 55 7.84 3.42 5.26
C VAL A 55 7.87 1.89 5.14
N LEU A 56 7.61 1.34 3.95
CA LEU A 56 7.61 -0.10 3.69
C LEU A 56 8.99 -0.71 3.92
N TRP A 57 10.02 -0.09 3.35
CA TRP A 57 11.39 -0.57 3.44
C TRP A 57 12.09 -0.23 4.75
N SER A 58 11.45 0.57 5.60
CA SER A 58 11.88 0.83 6.98
C SER A 58 11.02 0.11 7.99
N TYR A 59 9.92 0.73 8.43
CA TYR A 59 9.02 0.18 9.44
C TYR A 59 8.39 -1.15 9.00
N GLY A 60 7.95 -1.28 7.74
CA GLY A 60 7.33 -2.51 7.23
C GLY A 60 8.27 -3.71 7.29
N LEU A 61 9.52 -3.51 6.90
CA LEU A 61 10.58 -4.51 6.97
C LEU A 61 10.77 -5.03 8.40
N VAL A 62 10.85 -4.13 9.39
CA VAL A 62 10.98 -4.49 10.81
C VAL A 62 9.75 -5.21 11.30
N LEU A 63 8.58 -4.68 10.97
CA LEU A 63 7.30 -5.21 11.43
C LEU A 63 7.13 -6.67 10.99
N MET A 64 7.45 -6.99 9.73
CA MET A 64 7.28 -8.35 9.23
C MET A 64 8.44 -9.28 9.61
N SER A 65 9.70 -8.82 9.56
CA SER A 65 10.84 -9.64 9.94
C SER A 65 10.91 -9.92 11.44
N GLY A 66 10.45 -8.97 12.26
CA GLY A 66 10.62 -9.02 13.73
C GLY A 66 12.05 -8.73 14.20
N GLU A 67 12.96 -8.37 13.28
CA GLU A 67 14.37 -8.15 13.61
C GLU A 67 14.77 -6.70 13.38
N THR A 68 15.25 -6.04 14.44
CA THR A 68 15.81 -4.68 14.37
C THR A 68 17.23 -4.66 13.81
N ARG A 69 17.92 -5.81 13.72
CA ARG A 69 19.26 -5.94 13.13
C ARG A 69 19.30 -5.58 11.64
N HIS A 70 18.15 -5.66 10.97
CA HIS A 70 17.99 -5.17 9.60
C HIS A 70 17.94 -3.63 9.49
N VAL A 71 17.84 -2.92 10.62
CA VAL A 71 17.66 -1.45 10.73
C VAL A 71 18.91 -0.76 11.28
N SER A 72 20.07 -1.05 10.71
CA SER A 72 21.15 -0.07 10.84
C SER A 72 20.70 1.19 10.08
N ALA A 73 20.81 2.39 10.67
CA ALA A 73 20.49 3.64 9.97
C ALA A 73 21.18 3.74 8.60
N ARG A 74 22.40 3.21 8.50
CA ARG A 74 23.15 3.09 7.24
C ARG A 74 22.49 2.12 6.25
N LYS A 75 22.02 0.95 6.71
CA LYS A 75 21.31 -0.04 5.86
C LYS A 75 19.92 0.45 5.45
N LEU A 76 19.30 1.30 6.27
CA LEU A 76 18.00 1.89 5.99
C LEU A 76 18.12 2.97 4.91
N LEU A 77 19.10 3.88 5.04
CA LEU A 77 19.36 4.94 4.06
C LEU A 77 19.91 4.39 2.75
N LEU A 78 20.72 3.33 2.80
CA LEU A 78 21.26 2.64 1.61
C LEU A 78 20.36 1.49 1.13
N ASN A 79 19.12 1.39 1.63
CA ASN A 79 18.19 0.37 1.15
C ASN A 79 17.82 0.70 -0.31
N PRO A 80 17.83 -0.28 -1.23
CA PRO A 80 17.42 -0.11 -2.62
C PRO A 80 16.15 0.74 -2.80
N GLY A 81 15.12 0.51 -1.99
CA GLY A 81 13.88 1.29 -2.09
C GLY A 81 14.06 2.78 -1.79
N VAL A 82 14.82 3.10 -0.73
CA VAL A 82 15.10 4.49 -0.32
C VAL A 82 15.99 5.18 -1.34
N THR A 83 17.05 4.50 -1.79
CA THR A 83 17.97 5.04 -2.80
C THR A 83 17.30 5.25 -4.14
N SER A 84 16.38 4.36 -4.54
CA SER A 84 15.62 4.51 -5.79
C SER A 84 14.67 5.71 -5.74
N VAL A 85 13.98 5.95 -4.61
CA VAL A 85 13.14 7.15 -4.43
C VAL A 85 14.01 8.41 -4.48
N ALA A 86 15.15 8.43 -3.77
CA ALA A 86 16.05 9.58 -3.77
C ALA A 86 16.60 9.91 -5.17
N LEU A 87 17.04 8.89 -5.91
CA LEU A 87 17.51 9.06 -7.30
C LEU A 87 16.37 9.52 -8.22
N GLY A 88 15.16 8.98 -8.07
CA GLY A 88 14.00 9.40 -8.84
C GLY A 88 13.64 10.87 -8.62
N VAL A 89 13.65 11.33 -7.37
CA VAL A 89 13.45 12.75 -7.03
C VAL A 89 14.57 13.62 -7.59
N ALA A 90 15.84 13.18 -7.49
CA ALA A 90 16.96 13.92 -8.05
C ALA A 90 16.85 14.08 -9.58
N PHE A 91 16.50 13.01 -10.31
CA PHE A 91 16.29 13.09 -11.76
C PHE A 91 15.11 13.99 -12.13
N PHE A 92 14.03 13.95 -11.35
CA PHE A 92 12.87 14.82 -11.54
C PHE A 92 13.25 16.29 -11.38
N LEU A 93 13.92 16.66 -10.27
CA LEU A 93 14.35 18.03 -10.00
C LEU A 93 15.37 18.55 -11.02
N ALA A 94 16.28 17.68 -11.48
CA ALA A 94 17.24 18.01 -12.52
C ALA A 94 16.63 18.02 -13.94
N SER A 95 15.35 17.64 -14.10
CA SER A 95 14.71 17.38 -15.40
C SER A 95 15.55 16.46 -16.31
N PHE A 96 16.31 15.56 -15.69
CA PHE A 96 17.26 14.70 -16.39
C PHE A 96 16.53 13.51 -17.00
N LYS A 97 16.62 13.37 -18.33
CA LYS A 97 16.01 12.27 -19.06
C LYS A 97 17.07 11.20 -19.35
N LEU A 98 16.81 9.97 -18.91
CA LEU A 98 17.63 8.83 -19.26
C LEU A 98 17.53 8.53 -20.76
N PRO A 99 18.64 8.15 -21.43
CA PRO A 99 18.59 7.75 -22.83
C PRO A 99 17.76 6.46 -23.00
N PRO A 100 17.09 6.27 -24.16
CA PRO A 100 16.23 5.10 -24.39
C PRO A 100 16.92 3.76 -24.11
N LEU A 101 18.22 3.66 -24.42
CA LEU A 101 19.02 2.45 -24.18
C LEU A 101 19.03 2.00 -22.71
N ALA A 102 19.03 2.95 -21.77
CA ALA A 102 18.96 2.65 -20.34
C ALA A 102 17.51 2.58 -19.85
N LEU A 103 16.64 3.43 -20.38
CA LEU A 103 15.27 3.58 -19.91
C LEU A 103 14.39 2.37 -20.24
N GLU A 104 14.50 1.82 -21.45
CA GLU A 104 13.62 0.73 -21.90
C GLU A 104 13.80 -0.56 -21.09
N PRO A 105 15.03 -1.06 -20.82
CA PRO A 105 15.23 -2.20 -19.93
C PRO A 105 14.72 -1.94 -18.51
N MET A 106 14.95 -0.74 -17.98
CA MET A 106 14.46 -0.36 -16.64
C MET A 106 12.93 -0.36 -16.58
N ARG A 107 12.25 0.15 -17.63
CA ARG A 107 10.79 0.12 -17.76
C ARG A 107 10.27 -1.31 -17.84
N ALA A 108 10.91 -2.19 -18.62
CA ALA A 108 10.51 -3.59 -18.71
C ALA A 108 10.54 -4.28 -17.34
N VAL A 109 11.60 -4.08 -16.55
CA VAL A 109 11.70 -4.61 -15.18
C VAL A 109 10.68 -3.96 -14.26
N ALA A 110 10.48 -2.63 -14.35
CA ALA A 110 9.49 -1.92 -13.53
C ALA A 110 8.06 -2.41 -13.79
N ASN A 111 7.71 -2.72 -15.03
CA ASN A 111 6.38 -3.22 -15.42
C ASN A 111 6.07 -4.61 -14.84
N LEU A 112 7.08 -5.37 -14.41
CA LEU A 112 6.89 -6.65 -13.72
C LEU A 112 6.50 -6.48 -12.24
N ASN A 113 6.64 -5.28 -11.67
CA ASN A 113 6.42 -5.03 -10.25
C ASN A 113 4.97 -5.28 -9.81
N THR A 114 3.99 -5.14 -10.71
CA THR A 114 2.57 -5.42 -10.43
C THR A 114 2.20 -6.90 -10.65
N PRO A 115 2.49 -7.52 -11.80
CA PRO A 115 2.06 -8.90 -12.06
C PRO A 115 2.78 -9.94 -11.18
N LEU A 116 4.03 -9.71 -10.74
CA LEU A 116 4.76 -10.69 -9.93
C LEU A 116 4.12 -10.92 -8.54
N PRO A 117 3.83 -9.88 -7.72
CA PRO A 117 3.08 -10.07 -6.49
C PRO A 117 1.72 -10.72 -6.71
N MET A 118 1.02 -10.37 -7.80
CA MET A 118 -0.29 -10.97 -8.14
C MET A 118 -0.18 -12.47 -8.45
N LEU A 119 0.89 -12.90 -9.14
CA LEU A 119 1.16 -14.31 -9.40
C LEU A 119 1.45 -15.07 -8.10
N ILE A 120 2.25 -14.49 -7.20
CA ILE A 120 2.52 -15.08 -5.88
C ILE A 120 1.23 -15.23 -5.08
N ILE A 121 0.38 -14.19 -5.06
CA ILE A 121 -0.93 -14.26 -4.41
C ILE A 121 -1.77 -15.38 -5.03
N GLY A 122 -1.83 -15.48 -6.35
CA GLY A 122 -2.57 -16.53 -7.06
C GLY A 122 -2.07 -17.94 -6.72
N TYR A 123 -0.75 -18.14 -6.65
CA TYR A 123 -0.14 -19.42 -6.26
C TYR A 123 -0.60 -19.86 -4.85
N TYR A 124 -0.48 -18.99 -3.86
CA TYR A 124 -0.92 -19.32 -2.50
C TYR A 124 -2.44 -19.40 -2.37
N LEU A 125 -3.18 -18.65 -3.18
CA LEU A 125 -4.64 -18.68 -3.21
C LEU A 125 -5.16 -20.03 -3.68
N ALA A 126 -4.49 -20.65 -4.65
CA ALA A 126 -4.85 -21.96 -5.18
C ALA A 126 -4.83 -23.07 -4.12
N ASP A 127 -3.96 -22.94 -3.10
CA ASP A 127 -3.83 -23.90 -2.00
C ASP A 127 -4.51 -23.41 -0.69
N ALA A 128 -5.02 -22.18 -0.67
CA ALA A 128 -5.55 -21.57 0.55
C ALA A 128 -6.97 -22.05 0.89
N LYS A 129 -7.12 -22.62 2.09
CA LYS A 129 -8.43 -22.83 2.74
C LYS A 129 -8.96 -21.50 3.30
N LEU A 130 -9.44 -20.62 2.44
CA LEU A 130 -9.84 -19.26 2.78
C LEU A 130 -11.01 -19.15 3.78
N GLY A 131 -11.79 -20.22 3.97
CA GLY A 131 -12.91 -20.24 4.92
C GLY A 131 -12.50 -19.86 6.35
N ARG A 132 -11.25 -20.14 6.77
CA ARG A 132 -10.73 -19.72 8.08
C ARG A 132 -10.53 -18.21 8.21
N VAL A 133 -10.28 -17.52 7.10
CA VAL A 133 -10.10 -16.07 7.10
C VAL A 133 -11.45 -15.36 7.20
N LEU A 134 -12.49 -15.94 6.58
CA LEU A 134 -13.88 -15.45 6.64
C LEU A 134 -14.56 -15.65 8.00
N THR A 135 -14.01 -16.46 8.90
CA THR A 135 -14.56 -16.63 10.25
C THR A 135 -13.79 -15.84 11.30
N ASP A 136 -12.70 -15.15 10.92
CA ASP A 136 -11.87 -14.41 11.85
C ASP A 136 -12.35 -12.97 12.02
N ALA A 137 -12.97 -12.70 13.17
CA ALA A 137 -13.43 -11.37 13.56
C ALA A 137 -12.33 -10.29 13.53
N LYS A 138 -11.06 -10.65 13.80
CA LYS A 138 -9.95 -9.70 13.77
C LYS A 138 -9.58 -9.31 12.35
N VAL A 139 -9.75 -10.22 11.39
CA VAL A 139 -9.55 -9.91 9.96
C VAL A 139 -10.57 -8.86 9.52
N TYR A 140 -11.85 -9.05 9.85
CA TYR A 140 -12.88 -8.03 9.56
C TYR A 140 -12.59 -6.70 10.25
N GLY A 141 -12.14 -6.72 11.51
CA GLY A 141 -11.72 -5.52 12.22
C GLY A 141 -10.60 -4.77 11.49
N VAL A 142 -9.56 -5.48 11.04
CA VAL A 142 -8.47 -4.90 10.25
C VAL A 142 -8.96 -4.34 8.92
N MET A 143 -9.83 -5.05 8.22
CA MET A 143 -10.39 -4.61 6.94
C MET A 143 -11.27 -3.37 7.11
N ALA A 144 -12.14 -3.33 8.12
CA ALA A 144 -12.96 -2.16 8.41
C ALA A 144 -12.11 -0.95 8.79
N LEU A 145 -11.08 -1.16 9.63
CA LEU A 145 -10.13 -0.11 9.97
C LEU A 145 -9.40 0.41 8.72
N ARG A 146 -8.97 -0.47 7.81
CA ARG A 146 -8.23 -0.08 6.61
C ARG A 146 -9.10 0.60 5.55
N LEU A 147 -10.24 0.00 5.23
CA LEU A 147 -11.07 0.40 4.09
C LEU A 147 -12.01 1.57 4.41
N VAL A 148 -12.30 1.80 5.69
CA VAL A 148 -13.25 2.83 6.13
C VAL A 148 -12.59 3.81 7.08
N VAL A 149 -12.08 3.34 8.23
CA VAL A 149 -11.61 4.25 9.28
C VAL A 149 -10.39 5.05 8.85
N VAL A 150 -9.36 4.42 8.26
CA VAL A 150 -8.14 5.11 7.82
C VAL A 150 -8.44 6.17 6.76
N PRO A 151 -9.20 5.91 5.68
CA PRO A 151 -9.58 6.93 4.71
C PRO A 151 -10.43 8.06 5.32
N LEU A 152 -11.39 7.76 6.18
CA LEU A 152 -12.22 8.78 6.82
C LEU A 152 -11.42 9.67 7.78
N LEU A 153 -10.47 9.09 8.52
CA LEU A 153 -9.54 9.86 9.35
C LEU A 153 -8.64 10.76 8.51
N LEU A 154 -8.17 10.27 7.36
CA LEU A 154 -7.39 11.08 6.42
C LEU A 154 -8.24 12.24 5.88
N LEU A 155 -9.48 11.98 5.46
CA LEU A 155 -10.41 12.99 4.98
C LEU A 155 -10.66 14.07 6.04
N GLY A 156 -11.00 13.66 7.27
CA GLY A 156 -11.17 14.59 8.39
C GLY A 156 -9.91 15.40 8.67
N GLY A 157 -8.73 14.75 8.68
CA GLY A 157 -7.45 15.42 8.88
C GLY A 157 -7.12 16.46 7.81
N LEU A 158 -7.37 16.14 6.54
CA LEU A 158 -7.17 17.07 5.42
C LEU A 158 -8.10 18.28 5.50
N LEU A 159 -9.39 18.05 5.79
CA LEU A 159 -10.37 19.13 5.92
C LEU A 159 -10.08 20.03 7.13
N LEU A 160 -9.68 19.46 8.26
CA LEU A 160 -9.27 20.22 9.46
C LEU A 160 -7.99 21.03 9.22
N ALA A 161 -7.07 20.51 8.40
CA ALA A 161 -5.88 21.24 7.97
C ALA A 161 -6.18 22.33 6.92
N GLY A 162 -7.45 22.51 6.52
CA GLY A 162 -7.86 23.51 5.54
C GLY A 162 -7.59 23.13 4.08
N VAL A 163 -7.20 21.87 3.82
CA VAL A 163 -6.99 21.38 2.45
C VAL A 163 -8.35 21.14 1.80
N ARG A 164 -8.75 22.05 0.91
CA ARG A 164 -10.03 22.00 0.19
C ARG A 164 -9.88 21.76 -1.31
N ASP A 165 -8.66 21.72 -1.83
CA ASP A 165 -8.42 21.39 -3.23
C ASP A 165 -8.91 19.96 -3.52
N GLN A 166 -9.94 19.86 -4.33
CA GLN A 166 -10.61 18.60 -4.63
C GLN A 166 -9.65 17.57 -5.23
N THR A 167 -8.75 18.00 -6.13
CA THR A 167 -7.80 17.10 -6.80
C THR A 167 -6.86 16.46 -5.79
N THR A 168 -6.29 17.25 -4.89
CA THR A 168 -5.39 16.79 -3.83
C THR A 168 -6.10 15.85 -2.87
N VAL A 169 -7.27 16.25 -2.37
CA VAL A 169 -8.05 15.43 -1.42
C VAL A 169 -8.42 14.10 -2.07
N VAL A 170 -9.00 14.11 -3.27
CA VAL A 170 -9.41 12.89 -3.97
C VAL A 170 -8.22 11.99 -4.29
N ALA A 171 -7.09 12.53 -4.74
CA ALA A 171 -5.90 11.73 -5.04
C ALA A 171 -5.37 11.00 -3.78
N CYS A 172 -5.24 11.72 -2.66
CA CYS A 172 -4.82 11.13 -1.38
C CYS A 172 -5.82 10.08 -0.87
N LEU A 173 -7.13 10.33 -1.02
CA LEU A 173 -8.18 9.42 -0.59
C LEU A 173 -8.22 8.15 -1.42
N ILE A 174 -8.02 8.24 -2.75
CA ILE A 174 -7.88 7.07 -3.62
C ILE A 174 -6.73 6.17 -3.13
N ALA A 175 -5.57 6.74 -2.79
CA ALA A 175 -4.43 5.97 -2.28
C ALA A 175 -4.69 5.34 -0.89
N ALA A 176 -5.40 6.05 -0.01
CA ALA A 176 -5.73 5.56 1.33
C ALA A 176 -6.81 4.46 1.32
N SER A 177 -7.78 4.59 0.43
CA SER A 177 -8.95 3.69 0.29
C SER A 177 -8.60 2.38 -0.43
N ALA A 178 -7.41 2.30 -1.02
CA ALA A 178 -6.93 1.06 -1.62
C ALA A 178 -6.84 -0.07 -0.57
N PRO A 179 -7.10 -1.33 -0.97
CA PRO A 179 -7.13 -2.50 -0.10
C PRO A 179 -5.75 -2.81 0.49
N ALA A 180 -5.64 -3.87 1.29
CA ALA A 180 -4.35 -4.27 1.86
C ALA A 180 -3.31 -4.51 0.76
N ALA A 181 -2.07 -4.06 0.98
CA ALA A 181 -1.01 -4.13 -0.02
C ALA A 181 -0.69 -5.58 -0.41
N ALA A 182 -0.47 -5.83 -1.71
CA ALA A 182 0.08 -7.10 -2.20
C ALA A 182 1.47 -7.41 -1.59
N ALA A 183 2.21 -6.37 -1.20
CA ALA A 183 3.46 -6.49 -0.44
C ALA A 183 3.28 -7.26 0.88
N THR A 184 2.08 -7.29 1.48
CA THR A 184 1.78 -8.07 2.69
C THR A 184 2.06 -9.56 2.46
N THR A 185 1.59 -10.10 1.34
CA THR A 185 1.79 -11.51 0.96
C THR A 185 3.24 -11.80 0.61
N MET A 186 3.87 -10.90 -0.15
CA MET A 186 5.27 -11.04 -0.52
C MET A 186 6.20 -11.04 0.71
N PHE A 187 5.99 -10.11 1.64
CA PHE A 187 6.77 -10.02 2.87
C PHE A 187 6.45 -11.19 3.82
N SER A 188 5.18 -11.62 3.93
CA SER A 188 4.85 -12.76 4.79
C SER A 188 5.51 -14.05 4.29
N ALA A 189 5.51 -14.27 2.98
CA ALA A 189 6.19 -15.42 2.36
C ALA A 189 7.70 -15.34 2.58
N LYS A 190 8.31 -14.19 2.32
CA LYS A 190 9.76 -13.96 2.49
C LYS A 190 10.24 -14.17 3.92
N PHE A 191 9.47 -13.71 4.92
CA PHE A 191 9.83 -13.78 6.34
C PHE A 191 9.17 -14.94 7.08
N ASN A 192 8.62 -15.93 6.37
CA ASN A 192 7.99 -17.13 6.94
C ASN A 192 6.93 -16.84 8.02
N GLN A 193 6.06 -15.86 7.73
CA GLN A 193 4.91 -15.47 8.54
C GLN A 193 3.63 -16.20 8.06
N ASP A 194 2.45 -15.82 8.57
CA ASP A 194 1.18 -16.44 8.17
C ASP A 194 0.74 -15.97 6.76
N THR A 195 1.30 -16.61 5.73
CA THR A 195 1.08 -16.26 4.32
C THR A 195 -0.34 -16.59 3.83
N ILE A 196 -0.98 -17.62 4.38
CA ILE A 196 -2.37 -17.94 4.02
C ILE A 196 -3.32 -16.87 4.55
N LEU A 197 -3.08 -16.37 5.76
CA LEU A 197 -3.82 -15.22 6.30
C LEU A 197 -3.61 -13.96 5.45
N SER A 198 -2.37 -13.66 5.04
CA SER A 198 -2.09 -12.46 4.23
C SER A 198 -2.80 -12.50 2.88
N VAL A 199 -2.77 -13.64 2.19
CA VAL A 199 -3.51 -13.86 0.93
C VAL A 199 -4.99 -13.61 1.13
N GLY A 200 -5.60 -14.20 2.15
CA GLY A 200 -7.01 -13.99 2.44
C GLY A 200 -7.34 -12.52 2.70
N ILE A 201 -6.56 -11.82 3.52
CA ILE A 201 -6.77 -10.39 3.79
C ILE A 201 -6.67 -9.56 2.49
N VAL A 202 -5.64 -9.80 1.66
CA VAL A 202 -5.45 -9.06 0.41
C VAL A 202 -6.59 -9.35 -0.57
N SER A 203 -6.95 -10.61 -0.78
CA SER A 203 -8.05 -10.99 -1.69
C SER A 203 -9.39 -10.43 -1.24
N TYR A 204 -9.77 -10.63 0.03
CA TYR A 204 -11.06 -10.15 0.52
C TYR A 204 -11.12 -8.63 0.60
N SER A 205 -10.03 -7.95 0.97
CA SER A 205 -10.06 -6.49 1.05
C SER A 205 -10.14 -5.88 -0.34
N THR A 206 -9.53 -6.53 -1.34
CA THR A 206 -9.68 -6.15 -2.74
C THR A 206 -11.14 -6.27 -3.19
N LEU A 207 -11.83 -7.37 -2.87
CA LEU A 207 -13.25 -7.53 -3.18
C LEU A 207 -14.12 -6.47 -2.47
N LEU A 208 -13.92 -6.25 -1.16
CA LEU A 208 -14.66 -5.22 -0.42
C LEU A 208 -14.37 -3.80 -0.93
N SER A 209 -13.15 -3.54 -1.41
CA SER A 209 -12.76 -2.23 -1.94
C SER A 209 -13.54 -1.83 -3.18
N LEU A 210 -14.10 -2.78 -3.94
CA LEU A 210 -15.00 -2.49 -5.07
C LEU A 210 -16.23 -1.67 -4.63
N ALA A 211 -16.70 -1.87 -3.39
CA ALA A 211 -17.80 -1.10 -2.82
C ALA A 211 -17.31 0.08 -1.98
N THR A 212 -16.31 -0.12 -1.11
CA THR A 212 -15.91 0.93 -0.17
C THR A 212 -15.18 2.09 -0.83
N MET A 213 -14.37 1.83 -1.86
CA MET A 213 -13.56 2.86 -2.51
C MET A 213 -14.42 3.90 -3.27
N PRO A 214 -15.40 3.52 -4.10
CA PRO A 214 -16.31 4.50 -4.70
C PRO A 214 -17.10 5.32 -3.68
N LEU A 215 -17.53 4.71 -2.56
CA LEU A 215 -18.27 5.42 -1.51
C LEU A 215 -17.41 6.49 -0.83
N VAL A 216 -16.16 6.15 -0.46
CA VAL A 216 -15.24 7.10 0.18
C VAL A 216 -14.84 8.21 -0.79
N VAL A 217 -14.54 7.87 -2.05
CA VAL A 217 -14.18 8.87 -3.07
C VAL A 217 -15.37 9.77 -3.41
N GLY A 218 -16.58 9.22 -3.52
CA GLY A 218 -17.81 9.98 -3.73
C GLY A 218 -18.09 10.96 -2.59
N LEU A 219 -17.93 10.51 -1.35
CA LEU A 219 -18.03 11.38 -0.17
C LEU A 219 -16.99 12.50 -0.18
N ALA A 220 -15.73 12.19 -0.51
CA ALA A 220 -14.67 13.19 -0.62
C ALA A 220 -15.02 14.27 -1.65
N ARG A 221 -15.48 13.86 -2.86
CA ARG A 221 -15.92 14.79 -3.90
C ARG A 221 -17.09 15.67 -3.44
N TYR A 222 -18.06 15.10 -2.73
CA TYR A 222 -19.20 15.85 -2.22
C TYR A 222 -18.81 16.92 -1.19
N LEU A 223 -17.84 16.63 -0.32
CA LEU A 223 -17.40 17.57 0.73
C LEU A 223 -16.43 18.65 0.24
N THR A 224 -15.80 18.44 -0.92
CA THR A 224 -14.85 19.39 -1.54
C THR A 224 -15.41 20.10 -2.76
N ALA A 225 -16.65 19.82 -3.15
CA ALA A 225 -17.39 20.57 -4.17
C ALA A 225 -17.87 21.91 -3.61
#